data_AF-A0A7X7XM29-F1
#
_entry.id   AF-A0A7X7XM29-F1
#
_cell.length_a   1.000
_cell.length_b   1.000
_cell.length_c   1.000
_cell.angle_alpha   90.00
_cell.angle_beta   90.00
_cell.angle_gamma   90.00
#
_symmetry.space_group_name_H-M   'P 1'
#
loop_
_entity.id
_entity.type
_entity.pdbx_description
1 polymer ?
#
loop_
_entity_poly.entity_id
_entity_poly.type
_entity_poly.pdbx_seq_one_letter_code
_entity_poly.pdbx_strand_id
1 'polypeptide(L)'
;MLTRRQRGLAAAVLTLAGTCASAAPAAHAEGDVSCVGVDALTNNCSAGTVVVTVTVGGQAVTTELSNVVGSTPVCRAAGVDGRLEEIPCTTDAGWWSSSRGCYVRSSDPQPPLSDPVWQGHTDGAIYLCSVNPAGAPTTFWSADPPDGAPSVTQLAAQIVESLDLKAVGVGMAPTPTSVDPSSIGIVGFPNWLWVKTPSATTWGPATGSRSSGAVTVDVTAKVQKVTWTMGDGSAPIVCTSPGTPYDASYGRVSSPTCGYAGYQKQGNYTVSAVSHWVIGYTSNVGVSGTMTMDLTASAAVTIGELQTTVN
;
A
#
# COMPACT_ATOMS: atom_id res chain seq x y z
N MET A 1 27.42 69.00 33.22
CA MET A 1 26.21 68.16 33.05
C MET A 1 25.67 68.37 31.64
N LEU A 2 25.50 67.26 30.88
CA LEU A 2 24.61 67.07 29.71
C LEU A 2 24.89 67.90 28.42
N THR A 3 25.60 67.32 27.43
CA THR A 3 25.10 66.78 26.12
C THR A 3 24.42 67.82 25.22
N ARG A 4 24.98 68.34 24.11
CA ARG A 4 25.56 67.78 22.85
C ARG A 4 24.58 66.90 22.04
N ARG A 5 24.17 67.39 20.85
CA ARG A 5 24.25 66.64 19.57
C ARG A 5 23.90 67.54 18.37
N GLN A 6 24.92 67.88 17.57
CA GLN A 6 24.81 68.39 16.20
C GLN A 6 24.88 67.24 15.20
N ARG A 7 24.19 67.44 14.07
CA ARG A 7 24.11 66.58 12.89
C ARG A 7 25.44 66.55 12.13
N GLY A 8 25.82 65.40 11.59
CA GLY A 8 26.90 65.26 10.61
C GLY A 8 26.67 64.02 9.75
N LEU A 9 26.58 64.21 8.43
CA LEU A 9 26.59 63.17 7.41
C LEU A 9 27.92 62.40 7.46
N ALA A 10 27.87 61.07 7.31
CA ALA A 10 29.05 60.26 6.99
C ALA A 10 28.66 59.21 5.94
N ALA A 11 29.39 59.24 4.82
CA ALA A 11 29.37 58.26 3.75
C ALA A 11 29.97 56.94 4.25
N ALA A 12 29.27 55.82 4.00
CA ALA A 12 29.72 54.48 4.36
C ALA A 12 30.51 53.86 3.19
N VAL A 13 31.80 53.62 3.44
CA VAL A 13 32.65 52.67 2.72
C VAL A 13 32.57 51.36 3.49
N LEU A 14 32.19 50.23 2.87
CA LEU A 14 32.35 48.91 3.47
C LEU A 14 32.80 47.87 2.41
N THR A 15 34.10 47.57 2.50
CA THR A 15 34.84 46.32 2.23
C THR A 15 34.11 45.12 1.59
N LEU A 16 34.66 44.64 0.47
CA LEU A 16 34.45 43.28 -0.06
C LEU A 16 35.06 42.24 0.89
N ALA A 17 34.23 41.32 1.39
CA ALA A 17 34.66 40.07 2.02
C ALA A 17 34.30 38.91 1.07
N GLY A 18 35.32 38.20 0.58
CA GLY A 18 35.15 36.98 -0.20
C GLY A 18 34.76 35.81 0.71
N THR A 19 33.61 35.21 0.43
CA THR A 19 33.22 33.91 0.98
C THR A 19 33.30 32.86 -0.13
N CYS A 20 34.26 31.94 0.00
CA CYS A 20 34.23 30.65 -0.70
C CYS A 20 33.08 29.82 -0.13
N ALA A 21 31.98 29.70 -0.88
CA ALA A 21 30.95 28.71 -0.61
C ALA A 21 31.23 27.47 -1.47
N SER A 22 31.80 26.45 -0.85
CA SER A 22 31.79 25.08 -1.38
C SER A 22 30.42 24.45 -1.04
N ALA A 23 29.56 24.30 -2.04
CA ALA A 23 28.37 23.46 -1.96
C ALA A 23 28.29 22.57 -3.20
N ALA A 24 27.96 21.31 -2.95
CA ALA A 24 28.05 20.11 -3.78
C ALA A 24 27.41 20.21 -5.19
N PRO A 25 27.81 19.32 -6.12
CA PRO A 25 27.13 19.20 -7.41
C PRO A 25 25.65 18.83 -7.23
N ALA A 26 24.84 19.36 -8.14
CA ALA A 26 23.41 19.13 -8.25
C ALA A 26 23.06 17.64 -8.37
N ALA A 27 22.02 17.21 -7.67
CA ALA A 27 21.30 15.98 -7.97
C ALA A 27 19.81 16.28 -8.08
N HIS A 28 19.38 16.59 -9.30
CA HIS A 28 18.03 16.33 -9.76
C HIS A 28 18.14 15.30 -10.88
N ALA A 29 17.43 14.18 -10.76
CA ALA A 29 16.72 13.53 -11.86
C ALA A 29 15.76 12.48 -11.28
N GLU A 30 14.48 12.69 -11.57
CA GLU A 30 13.37 11.77 -11.41
C GLU A 30 13.51 10.58 -12.38
N GLY A 31 12.82 9.47 -12.09
CA GLY A 31 12.73 8.31 -12.97
C GLY A 31 11.49 7.46 -12.71
N ASP A 32 10.42 7.79 -13.44
CA ASP A 32 9.19 7.10 -13.85
C ASP A 32 8.72 5.79 -13.16
N VAL A 33 7.47 5.81 -12.69
CA VAL A 33 6.69 4.63 -12.27
C VAL A 33 5.53 4.38 -13.26
N SER A 34 5.38 3.12 -13.67
CA SER A 34 4.35 2.64 -14.60
C SER A 34 3.22 1.91 -13.86
N CYS A 35 1.97 2.10 -14.30
CA CYS A 35 0.81 1.32 -13.85
C CYS A 35 0.93 -0.17 -14.20
N VAL A 36 0.50 -1.04 -13.28
CA VAL A 36 0.46 -2.50 -13.48
C VAL A 36 -0.99 -2.98 -13.48
N GLY A 37 -1.42 -3.60 -14.58
CA GLY A 37 -2.71 -4.29 -14.72
C GLY A 37 -3.22 -4.33 -16.16
N VAL A 38 -3.64 -5.51 -16.64
CA VAL A 38 -4.12 -5.73 -18.03
C VAL A 38 -5.46 -5.04 -18.35
N ASP A 39 -6.21 -4.62 -17.33
CA ASP A 39 -7.49 -3.91 -17.47
C ASP A 39 -7.37 -2.37 -17.39
N ALA A 40 -6.16 -1.83 -17.17
CA ALA A 40 -5.94 -0.38 -17.14
C ALA A 40 -6.03 0.29 -18.53
N LEU A 41 -6.05 -0.51 -19.61
CA LEU A 41 -6.01 -0.03 -20.99
C LEU A 41 -7.38 0.27 -21.61
N THR A 42 -8.49 -0.17 -21.01
CA THR A 42 -9.81 -0.11 -21.66
C THR A 42 -10.79 0.90 -21.03
N ASN A 43 -10.52 1.46 -19.84
CA ASN A 43 -11.51 2.31 -19.16
C ASN A 43 -10.98 3.64 -18.58
N ASN A 44 -9.91 4.19 -19.14
CA ASN A 44 -9.49 5.58 -18.96
C ASN A 44 -9.40 6.06 -17.49
N CYS A 45 -8.74 5.27 -16.62
CA CYS A 45 -8.30 5.65 -15.26
C CYS A 45 -9.21 6.64 -14.51
N SER A 46 -10.49 6.31 -14.35
CA SER A 46 -11.39 7.13 -13.53
C SER A 46 -11.18 6.82 -12.04
N ALA A 47 -10.28 7.61 -11.43
CA ALA A 47 -10.10 7.90 -10.00
C ALA A 47 -9.74 6.74 -9.05
N GLY A 48 -8.44 6.54 -8.84
CA GLY A 48 -7.92 5.85 -7.66
C GLY A 48 -6.47 6.24 -7.41
N THR A 49 -6.21 7.07 -6.39
CA THR A 49 -4.85 7.37 -5.93
C THR A 49 -4.36 6.19 -5.11
N VAL A 50 -3.36 5.46 -5.61
CA VAL A 50 -2.68 4.43 -4.81
C VAL A 50 -1.54 5.11 -4.05
N VAL A 51 -1.70 5.22 -2.73
CA VAL A 51 -0.68 5.74 -1.83
C VAL A 51 0.15 4.57 -1.32
N VAL A 52 1.40 4.47 -1.75
CA VAL A 52 2.34 3.47 -1.24
C VAL A 52 3.13 4.11 -0.10
N THR A 53 3.04 3.53 1.10
CA THR A 53 3.90 3.91 2.22
C THR A 53 4.98 2.85 2.39
N VAL A 54 6.18 3.15 1.90
CA VAL A 54 7.35 2.29 2.09
C VAL A 54 7.98 2.67 3.42
N THR A 55 8.10 1.71 4.34
CA THR A 55 8.83 1.93 5.59
C THR A 55 10.16 1.19 5.52
N VAL A 56 11.27 1.93 5.44
CA VAL A 56 12.64 1.38 5.51
C VAL A 56 13.25 1.91 6.81
N GLY A 57 13.74 1.02 7.68
CA GLY A 57 14.39 1.42 8.94
C GLY A 57 13.51 2.22 9.91
N GLY A 58 12.18 2.07 9.86
CA GLY A 58 11.24 2.80 10.73
C GLY A 58 10.86 4.21 10.24
N GLN A 59 11.33 4.63 9.07
CA GLN A 59 10.91 5.87 8.42
C GLN A 59 9.92 5.57 7.29
N ALA A 60 8.72 6.14 7.39
CA ALA A 60 7.68 6.04 6.37
C ALA A 60 7.92 7.08 5.26
N VAL A 61 7.98 6.60 4.01
CA VAL A 61 8.00 7.43 2.81
C VAL A 61 6.70 7.18 2.05
N THR A 62 5.95 8.26 1.80
CA THR A 62 4.64 8.23 1.14
C THR A 62 4.79 8.75 -0.29
N THR A 63 4.34 7.98 -1.28
CA THR A 63 4.41 8.37 -2.71
C THR A 63 3.06 8.19 -3.41
N GLU A 64 2.70 9.16 -4.27
CA GLU A 64 1.53 9.12 -5.17
C GLU A 64 1.95 8.85 -6.63
N LEU A 65 1.13 8.13 -7.42
CA LEU A 65 1.48 7.63 -8.76
C LEU A 65 0.73 8.36 -9.91
N SER A 66 1.42 8.70 -11.01
CA SER A 66 0.84 9.23 -12.27
C SER A 66 1.73 8.82 -13.49
N ASN A 67 1.14 8.42 -14.63
CA ASN A 67 1.81 7.71 -15.76
C ASN A 67 2.33 8.57 -16.93
N VAL A 68 3.33 8.04 -17.67
CA VAL A 68 3.60 8.28 -19.10
C VAL A 68 3.73 6.93 -19.85
N VAL A 69 3.21 6.82 -21.08
CA VAL A 69 2.99 5.58 -21.87
C VAL A 69 4.13 5.32 -22.89
N GLY A 70 4.53 4.05 -23.08
CA GLY A 70 5.01 3.58 -24.40
C GLY A 70 6.27 2.71 -24.53
N SER A 71 6.89 2.19 -23.47
CA SER A 71 8.03 1.27 -23.62
C SER A 71 8.04 0.21 -22.52
N THR A 72 8.16 -1.07 -22.87
CA THR A 72 8.51 -2.10 -21.88
C THR A 72 9.89 -1.77 -21.33
N PRO A 73 10.07 -1.65 -19.99
CA PRO A 73 11.39 -1.39 -19.42
C PRO A 73 12.34 -2.54 -19.80
N VAL A 74 13.44 -2.20 -20.47
CA VAL A 74 14.48 -3.14 -20.90
C VAL A 74 15.76 -2.94 -20.09
N CYS A 75 16.43 -4.03 -19.74
CA CYS A 75 17.72 -3.96 -19.07
C CYS A 75 18.83 -3.74 -20.09
N ARG A 76 19.82 -2.94 -19.71
CA ARG A 76 20.96 -2.63 -20.57
C ARG A 76 22.27 -2.86 -19.85
N ALA A 77 23.25 -3.38 -20.58
CA ALA A 77 24.62 -3.56 -20.12
C ALA A 77 25.59 -2.91 -21.11
N ALA A 78 26.74 -2.45 -20.63
CA ALA A 78 27.81 -2.01 -21.51
C ALA A 78 28.41 -3.23 -22.22
N GLY A 79 28.30 -3.28 -23.54
CA GLY A 79 28.99 -4.23 -24.41
C GLY A 79 30.50 -3.97 -24.43
N VAL A 80 31.23 -4.86 -25.09
CA VAL A 80 32.70 -4.77 -25.20
C VAL A 80 33.21 -3.50 -25.90
N ASP A 81 32.35 -2.85 -26.68
CA ASP A 81 32.62 -1.58 -27.36
C ASP A 81 32.17 -0.35 -26.55
N GLY A 82 31.68 -0.56 -25.32
CA GLY A 82 31.17 0.48 -24.44
C GLY A 82 29.75 0.95 -24.77
N ARG A 83 29.07 0.38 -25.77
CA ARG A 83 27.68 0.71 -26.08
C ARG A 83 26.72 -0.06 -25.18
N LEU A 84 25.58 0.56 -24.87
CA LEU A 84 24.54 -0.09 -24.08
C LEU A 84 23.73 -1.05 -24.96
N GLU A 85 23.93 -2.35 -24.74
CA GLU A 85 23.18 -3.42 -25.39
C GLU A 85 21.98 -3.84 -24.53
N GLU A 86 20.88 -4.20 -25.18
CA GLU A 86 19.73 -4.77 -24.51
C GLU A 86 20.02 -6.21 -24.07
N ILE A 87 19.70 -6.52 -22.82
CA ILE A 87 19.93 -7.82 -22.21
C ILE A 87 18.68 -8.29 -21.44
N PRO A 88 18.55 -9.61 -21.17
CA PRO A 88 17.51 -10.10 -20.28
C PRO A 88 17.62 -9.45 -18.89
N CYS A 89 16.52 -8.95 -18.34
CA CYS A 89 16.51 -8.43 -16.97
C CYS A 89 16.72 -9.51 -15.91
N THR A 90 16.47 -10.77 -16.26
CA THR A 90 16.59 -11.92 -15.37
C THR A 90 17.13 -13.12 -16.14
N THR A 91 18.01 -13.89 -15.50
CA THR A 91 18.55 -15.16 -15.99
C THR A 91 18.66 -16.16 -14.83
N ASP A 92 19.14 -17.38 -15.09
CA ASP A 92 19.43 -18.37 -14.05
C ASP A 92 20.51 -17.88 -13.04
N ALA A 93 21.32 -16.89 -13.43
CA ALA A 93 22.34 -16.29 -12.56
C ALA A 93 21.77 -15.23 -11.60
N GLY A 94 20.51 -14.80 -11.79
CA GLY A 94 19.87 -13.78 -10.98
C GLY A 94 19.21 -12.66 -11.80
N TRP A 95 18.93 -11.53 -11.14
CA TRP A 95 18.41 -10.32 -11.79
C TRP A 95 19.54 -9.38 -12.18
N TRP A 96 19.36 -8.57 -13.22
CA TRP A 96 20.37 -7.60 -13.63
C TRP A 96 20.41 -6.39 -12.68
N SER A 97 21.57 -6.12 -12.10
CA SER A 97 21.87 -4.90 -11.34
C SER A 97 22.72 -3.98 -12.21
N SER A 98 22.14 -2.84 -12.62
CA SER A 98 22.82 -1.85 -13.45
C SER A 98 23.92 -1.14 -12.68
N SER A 99 23.72 -0.90 -11.38
CA SER A 99 24.74 -0.26 -10.52
C SER A 99 25.99 -1.13 -10.35
N ARG A 100 25.85 -2.45 -10.40
CA ARG A 100 26.96 -3.41 -10.26
C ARG A 100 27.43 -4.02 -11.57
N GLY A 101 26.67 -3.85 -12.65
CA GLY A 101 26.98 -4.42 -13.97
C GLY A 101 27.01 -5.95 -13.98
N CYS A 102 26.14 -6.60 -13.19
CA CYS A 102 26.13 -8.06 -13.08
C CYS A 102 24.74 -8.61 -12.77
N TYR A 103 24.57 -9.92 -12.99
CA TYR A 103 23.41 -10.63 -12.47
C TYR A 103 23.60 -10.95 -11.00
N VAL A 104 22.69 -10.47 -10.16
CA VAL A 104 22.72 -10.59 -8.72
C VAL A 104 21.70 -11.63 -8.26
N ARG A 105 22.09 -12.48 -7.31
CA ARG A 105 21.17 -13.35 -6.57
C ARG A 105 21.58 -13.47 -5.11
N SER A 106 20.64 -13.74 -4.21
CA SER A 106 20.97 -14.04 -2.81
C SER A 106 21.82 -15.31 -2.71
N SER A 107 22.75 -15.33 -1.77
CA SER A 107 23.48 -16.54 -1.39
C SER A 107 22.55 -17.53 -0.71
N ASP A 108 22.64 -18.80 -1.11
CA ASP A 108 21.87 -19.88 -0.53
C ASP A 108 22.75 -21.14 -0.40
N PRO A 109 23.07 -21.59 0.84
CA PRO A 109 22.69 -20.94 2.11
C PRO A 109 23.44 -19.61 2.33
N GLN A 110 22.91 -18.77 3.23
CA GLN A 110 23.65 -17.61 3.75
C GLN A 110 24.88 -18.09 4.54
N PRO A 111 26.06 -17.49 4.34
CA PRO A 111 27.24 -17.79 5.15
C PRO A 111 26.98 -17.50 6.64
N PRO A 112 27.62 -18.24 7.57
CA PRO A 112 27.55 -17.93 9.00
C PRO A 112 27.94 -16.47 9.26
N LEU A 113 27.32 -15.80 10.24
CA LEU A 113 27.62 -14.39 10.59
C LEU A 113 29.08 -14.14 10.99
N SER A 114 29.83 -15.19 11.32
CA SER A 114 31.28 -15.12 11.57
C SER A 114 32.13 -15.01 10.30
N ASP A 115 31.55 -15.22 9.12
CA ASP A 115 32.26 -15.17 7.84
C ASP A 115 32.70 -13.72 7.53
N PRO A 116 33.97 -13.48 7.11
CA PRO A 116 34.46 -12.15 6.77
C PRO A 116 33.64 -11.41 5.71
N VAL A 117 32.86 -12.12 4.87
CA VAL A 117 31.99 -11.51 3.85
C VAL A 117 30.93 -10.58 4.45
N TRP A 118 30.55 -10.79 5.71
CA TRP A 118 29.64 -9.92 6.45
C TRP A 118 30.25 -8.58 6.84
N GLN A 119 31.58 -8.43 6.78
CA GLN A 119 32.28 -7.17 7.12
C GLN A 119 31.93 -6.62 8.51
N GLY A 120 31.58 -7.50 9.45
CA GLY A 120 31.15 -7.13 10.80
C GLY A 120 29.67 -6.79 10.94
N HIS A 121 28.88 -6.85 9.87
CA HIS A 121 27.44 -6.68 9.89
C HIS A 121 26.73 -7.93 10.42
N THR A 122 25.61 -7.71 11.11
CA THR A 122 24.73 -8.77 11.63
C THR A 122 23.32 -8.70 11.06
N ASP A 123 23.11 -7.79 10.11
CA ASP A 123 21.89 -7.46 9.40
C ASP A 123 22.10 -7.58 7.88
N GLY A 124 21.05 -7.41 7.08
CA GLY A 124 21.13 -7.55 5.62
C GLY A 124 21.35 -8.99 5.15
N ALA A 125 21.90 -9.14 3.93
CA ALA A 125 22.18 -10.44 3.32
C ALA A 125 23.43 -10.42 2.44
N ILE A 126 23.99 -11.62 2.21
CA ILE A 126 25.08 -11.85 1.27
C ILE A 126 24.50 -12.22 -0.09
N TYR A 127 25.01 -11.54 -1.12
CA TYR A 127 24.60 -11.72 -2.52
C TYR A 127 25.78 -12.17 -3.38
N LEU A 128 25.48 -12.93 -4.44
CA LEU A 128 26.39 -13.28 -5.52
C LEU A 128 26.18 -12.34 -6.70
N CYS A 129 27.25 -11.85 -7.28
CA CYS A 129 27.29 -10.99 -8.47
C CYS A 129 28.06 -11.73 -9.58
N SER A 130 27.32 -12.14 -10.62
CA SER A 130 27.82 -12.95 -11.73
C SER A 130 27.94 -12.09 -12.99
N VAL A 131 29.17 -11.81 -13.40
CA VAL A 131 29.47 -11.16 -14.69
C VAL A 131 29.51 -12.24 -15.79
N ASN A 132 28.52 -12.22 -16.68
CA ASN A 132 28.47 -13.11 -17.84
C ASN A 132 29.57 -12.69 -18.84
N PRO A 133 30.39 -13.59 -19.45
CA PRO A 133 30.25 -15.06 -19.50
C PRO A 133 31.28 -15.91 -18.73
N ALA A 134 32.25 -15.33 -18.03
CA ALA A 134 33.43 -16.11 -17.61
C ALA A 134 33.97 -15.85 -16.19
N GLY A 135 33.30 -15.01 -15.39
CA GLY A 135 33.75 -14.74 -14.01
C GLY A 135 33.14 -15.71 -12.99
N ALA A 136 33.95 -16.19 -12.04
CA ALA A 136 33.39 -16.73 -10.81
C ALA A 136 32.54 -15.63 -10.13
N PRO A 137 31.35 -15.97 -9.60
CA PRO A 137 30.52 -14.97 -8.94
C PRO A 137 31.27 -14.36 -7.76
N THR A 138 31.22 -13.05 -7.65
CA THR A 138 31.77 -12.33 -6.49
C THR A 138 30.70 -12.22 -5.42
N THR A 139 31.06 -12.38 -4.16
CA THR A 139 30.14 -12.22 -3.03
C THR A 139 30.27 -10.84 -2.41
N PHE A 140 29.16 -10.31 -1.91
CA PHE A 140 29.16 -9.04 -1.19
C PHE A 140 27.99 -8.99 -0.21
N TRP A 141 28.19 -8.27 0.88
CA TRP A 141 27.12 -7.90 1.81
C TRP A 141 26.36 -6.68 1.29
N SER A 142 25.05 -6.66 1.52
CA SER A 142 24.21 -5.47 1.34
C SER A 142 23.11 -5.44 2.40
N ALA A 143 22.87 -4.25 2.97
CA ALA A 143 21.77 -4.02 3.90
C ALA A 143 20.41 -4.20 3.22
N ASP A 144 20.28 -3.67 2.00
CA ASP A 144 19.09 -3.75 1.16
C ASP A 144 19.38 -4.53 -0.14
N PRO A 145 18.37 -5.16 -0.78
CA PRO A 145 18.56 -5.78 -2.08
C PRO A 145 19.09 -4.77 -3.13
N PRO A 146 20.09 -5.16 -3.93
CA PRO A 146 20.61 -4.36 -5.04
C PRO A 146 19.54 -3.95 -6.06
N ASP A 147 19.83 -2.89 -6.81
CA ASP A 147 18.98 -2.41 -7.90
C ASP A 147 18.66 -3.51 -8.91
N GLY A 148 17.49 -3.38 -9.54
CA GLY A 148 16.98 -4.38 -10.48
C GLY A 148 16.47 -5.67 -9.82
N ALA A 149 16.58 -5.81 -8.48
CA ALA A 149 15.88 -6.87 -7.78
C ALA A 149 14.39 -6.77 -8.13
N PRO A 150 13.68 -7.88 -8.38
CA PRO A 150 12.23 -7.84 -8.40
C PRO A 150 11.85 -7.20 -7.07
N SER A 151 11.29 -5.99 -7.12
CA SER A 151 11.06 -5.28 -5.87
C SER A 151 10.16 -6.19 -5.05
N VAL A 152 10.59 -6.58 -3.85
CA VAL A 152 9.83 -7.51 -2.99
C VAL A 152 8.39 -7.01 -2.85
N THR A 153 8.22 -5.68 -2.86
CA THR A 153 6.96 -4.96 -2.98
C THR A 153 6.15 -5.31 -4.25
N GLN A 154 6.76 -5.30 -5.44
CA GLN A 154 6.06 -5.71 -6.67
C GLN A 154 5.68 -7.18 -6.68
N LEU A 155 6.53 -8.06 -6.13
CA LEU A 155 6.19 -9.48 -6.00
C LEU A 155 5.06 -9.69 -4.98
N ALA A 156 5.08 -8.97 -3.86
CA ALA A 156 3.99 -8.93 -2.90
C ALA A 156 2.69 -8.40 -3.53
N ALA A 157 2.74 -7.36 -4.36
CA ALA A 157 1.57 -6.82 -5.06
C ALA A 157 0.94 -7.86 -6.01
N GLN A 158 1.77 -8.60 -6.77
CA GLN A 158 1.29 -9.70 -7.62
C GLN A 158 0.65 -10.84 -6.81
N ILE A 159 1.19 -11.13 -5.62
CA ILE A 159 0.57 -12.11 -4.71
C ILE A 159 -0.79 -11.58 -4.26
N VAL A 160 -0.88 -10.33 -3.81
CA VAL A 160 -2.15 -9.70 -3.38
C VAL A 160 -3.20 -9.75 -4.47
N GLU A 161 -2.84 -9.45 -5.72
CA GLU A 161 -3.72 -9.57 -6.88
C GLU A 161 -4.25 -11.01 -7.03
N SER A 162 -3.38 -12.00 -6.86
CA SER A 162 -3.77 -13.43 -6.94
C SER A 162 -4.61 -13.94 -5.76
N LEU A 163 -4.65 -13.21 -4.63
CA LEU A 163 -5.50 -13.58 -3.49
C LEU A 163 -6.99 -13.34 -3.76
N ASP A 164 -7.33 -12.59 -4.82
CA ASP A 164 -8.70 -12.25 -5.20
C ASP A 164 -9.53 -11.69 -4.03
N LEU A 165 -8.92 -10.78 -3.28
CA LEU A 165 -9.55 -10.15 -2.13
C LEU A 165 -10.81 -9.40 -2.55
N LYS A 166 -11.89 -9.57 -1.78
CA LYS A 166 -13.20 -8.98 -2.03
C LYS A 166 -13.59 -8.05 -0.90
N ALA A 167 -14.45 -7.09 -1.23
CA ALA A 167 -15.13 -6.31 -0.21
C ALA A 167 -15.93 -7.21 0.73
N VAL A 168 -16.13 -6.77 1.97
CA VAL A 168 -16.99 -7.45 2.94
C VAL A 168 -18.42 -7.55 2.41
N GLY A 169 -19.08 -8.67 2.70
CA GLY A 169 -20.52 -8.76 2.47
C GLY A 169 -21.27 -7.80 3.40
N VAL A 170 -22.22 -7.03 2.86
CA VAL A 170 -23.08 -6.15 3.66
C VAL A 170 -24.09 -7.00 4.44
N GLY A 171 -23.83 -7.16 5.74
CA GLY A 171 -24.79 -7.69 6.70
C GLY A 171 -25.40 -6.53 7.47
N MET A 172 -26.72 -6.42 7.44
CA MET A 172 -27.40 -5.41 8.24
C MET A 172 -28.84 -5.79 8.57
N ALA A 173 -29.37 -5.20 9.65
CA ALA A 173 -30.79 -5.18 9.98
C ALA A 173 -31.26 -3.73 9.97
N PRO A 174 -32.31 -3.37 9.21
CA PRO A 174 -33.14 -4.23 8.36
C PRO A 174 -32.33 -4.86 7.21
N THR A 175 -32.78 -6.02 6.74
CA THR A 175 -32.11 -6.77 5.66
C THR A 175 -32.08 -5.93 4.38
N PRO A 176 -30.97 -5.90 3.61
CA PRO A 176 -30.93 -5.22 2.33
C PRO A 176 -32.00 -5.70 1.35
N THR A 177 -32.54 -4.80 0.53
CA THR A 177 -33.64 -5.11 -0.40
C THR A 177 -33.26 -6.05 -1.53
N SER A 178 -31.96 -6.16 -1.84
CA SER A 178 -31.44 -7.15 -2.77
C SER A 178 -31.49 -8.58 -2.23
N VAL A 179 -31.65 -8.75 -0.92
CA VAL A 179 -31.76 -10.05 -0.24
C VAL A 179 -33.22 -10.33 0.12
N ASP A 180 -33.93 -9.34 0.64
CA ASP A 180 -35.36 -9.40 0.93
C ASP A 180 -36.06 -8.12 0.45
N PRO A 181 -36.75 -8.15 -0.70
CA PRO A 181 -37.45 -6.99 -1.25
C PRO A 181 -38.56 -6.43 -0.36
N SER A 182 -39.06 -7.22 0.59
CA SER A 182 -40.11 -6.82 1.54
C SER A 182 -39.56 -6.24 2.85
N SER A 183 -38.24 -6.26 3.02
CA SER A 183 -37.57 -5.73 4.20
C SER A 183 -37.69 -4.20 4.26
N ILE A 184 -38.27 -3.72 5.36
CA ILE A 184 -38.45 -2.29 5.65
C ILE A 184 -37.93 -2.02 7.06
N GLY A 185 -36.97 -1.10 7.17
CA GLY A 185 -36.56 -0.53 8.46
C GLY A 185 -37.53 0.54 8.92
N ILE A 186 -37.54 0.80 10.23
CA ILE A 186 -38.41 1.81 10.83
C ILE A 186 -37.60 3.04 11.17
N VAL A 187 -38.13 4.23 10.86
CA VAL A 187 -37.56 5.51 11.30
C VAL A 187 -37.30 5.49 12.81
N GLY A 188 -36.09 5.91 13.21
CA GLY A 188 -35.65 5.95 14.60
C GLY A 188 -35.33 4.60 15.24
N PHE A 189 -35.39 3.48 14.51
CA PHE A 189 -34.92 2.19 15.01
C PHE A 189 -33.43 2.00 14.72
N PRO A 190 -32.68 1.37 15.64
CA PRO A 190 -31.27 1.11 15.43
C PRO A 190 -31.07 0.12 14.29
N ASN A 191 -30.05 0.36 13.47
CA ASN A 191 -29.65 -0.54 12.41
C ASN A 191 -28.41 -1.30 12.87
N TRP A 192 -28.44 -2.62 12.77
CA TRP A 192 -27.28 -3.45 13.11
C TRP A 192 -26.43 -3.66 11.87
N LEU A 193 -25.11 -3.72 12.02
CA LEU A 193 -24.16 -3.82 10.92
C LEU A 193 -23.15 -4.93 11.22
N TRP A 194 -22.88 -5.80 10.26
CA TRP A 194 -21.90 -6.87 10.36
C TRP A 194 -21.37 -7.29 8.98
N VAL A 195 -20.24 -8.01 8.99
CA VAL A 195 -19.67 -8.66 7.82
C VAL A 195 -20.46 -9.93 7.55
N LYS A 196 -21.21 -9.94 6.46
CA LYS A 196 -21.97 -11.12 6.02
C LYS A 196 -21.01 -12.18 5.49
N THR A 197 -21.07 -13.37 6.09
CA THR A 197 -20.30 -14.56 5.67
C THR A 197 -18.78 -14.27 5.55
N PRO A 198 -18.10 -13.93 6.65
CA PRO A 198 -16.67 -13.64 6.62
C PRO A 198 -15.89 -14.89 6.15
N SER A 199 -14.90 -14.67 5.28
CA SER A 199 -14.02 -15.69 4.73
C SER A 199 -12.57 -15.18 4.69
N ALA A 200 -11.63 -16.04 4.27
CA ALA A 200 -10.25 -15.63 4.06
C ALA A 200 -10.13 -14.44 3.09
N THR A 201 -10.92 -14.40 2.00
CA THR A 201 -10.83 -13.35 0.98
C THR A 201 -11.74 -12.15 1.23
N THR A 202 -12.70 -12.22 2.18
CA THR A 202 -13.59 -11.08 2.52
C THR A 202 -13.28 -10.44 3.87
N TRP A 203 -12.59 -11.14 4.77
CA TRP A 203 -12.22 -10.63 6.11
C TRP A 203 -10.78 -10.95 6.51
N GLY A 204 -10.28 -12.11 6.10
CA GLY A 204 -8.92 -12.56 6.37
C GLY A 204 -8.78 -13.42 7.65
N PRO A 205 -7.59 -14.01 7.84
CA PRO A 205 -6.40 -13.82 7.01
C PRO A 205 -6.48 -14.58 5.67
N ALA A 206 -6.01 -13.94 4.59
CA ALA A 206 -5.66 -14.58 3.33
C ALA A 206 -4.14 -14.55 3.16
N THR A 207 -3.54 -15.64 2.68
CA THR A 207 -2.09 -15.77 2.57
C THR A 207 -1.69 -16.23 1.18
N GLY A 208 -0.53 -15.80 0.70
CA GLY A 208 0.03 -16.25 -0.57
C GLY A 208 1.54 -16.17 -0.56
N SER A 209 2.17 -16.92 -1.46
CA SER A 209 3.62 -16.96 -1.61
C SER A 209 3.99 -17.01 -3.08
N ARG A 210 5.08 -16.33 -3.46
CA ARG A 210 5.61 -16.38 -4.82
C ARG A 210 7.12 -16.22 -4.79
N SER A 211 7.78 -16.91 -5.72
CA SER A 211 9.22 -16.82 -5.92
C SER A 211 9.55 -16.18 -7.27
N SER A 212 10.62 -15.39 -7.31
CA SER A 212 11.27 -14.90 -8.52
C SER A 212 12.77 -15.08 -8.37
N GLY A 213 13.35 -16.04 -9.12
CA GLY A 213 14.72 -16.49 -8.89
C GLY A 213 14.91 -17.02 -7.46
N ALA A 214 15.89 -16.49 -6.74
CA ALA A 214 16.21 -16.88 -5.36
C ALA A 214 15.41 -16.10 -4.28
N VAL A 215 14.54 -15.17 -4.69
CA VAL A 215 13.71 -14.37 -3.78
C VAL A 215 12.33 -15.01 -3.66
N THR A 216 11.92 -15.33 -2.45
CA THR A 216 10.57 -15.79 -2.09
C THR A 216 9.92 -14.75 -1.21
N VAL A 217 8.68 -14.40 -1.52
CA VAL A 217 7.88 -13.42 -0.78
C VAL A 217 6.61 -14.08 -0.31
N ASP A 218 6.30 -13.89 0.96
CA ASP A 218 5.07 -14.34 1.61
C ASP A 218 4.23 -13.11 1.98
N VAL A 219 2.92 -13.23 1.78
CA VAL A 219 1.93 -12.17 2.04
C VAL A 219 0.87 -12.71 2.99
N THR A 220 0.43 -11.86 3.92
CA THR A 220 -0.76 -12.08 4.76
C THR A 220 -1.63 -10.83 4.76
N ALA A 221 -2.84 -10.95 4.22
CA ALA A 221 -3.84 -9.88 4.15
C ALA A 221 -4.97 -10.10 5.17
N LYS A 222 -5.36 -9.04 5.89
CA LYS A 222 -6.48 -9.07 6.84
C LYS A 222 -7.19 -7.72 6.92
N VAL A 223 -8.52 -7.72 7.03
CA VAL A 223 -9.29 -6.51 7.31
C VAL A 223 -9.04 -6.07 8.75
N GLN A 224 -8.69 -4.79 8.93
CA GLN A 224 -8.54 -4.19 10.26
C GLN A 224 -9.80 -3.49 10.76
N LYS A 225 -10.56 -2.88 9.84
CA LYS A 225 -11.79 -2.17 10.17
C LYS A 225 -12.70 -2.06 8.95
N VAL A 226 -13.99 -1.81 9.20
CA VAL A 226 -14.98 -1.44 8.19
C VAL A 226 -15.52 -0.06 8.52
N THR A 227 -15.57 0.80 7.51
CA THR A 227 -16.25 2.10 7.60
C THR A 227 -17.57 2.03 6.86
N TRP A 228 -18.66 2.30 7.57
CA TRP A 228 -20.02 2.25 7.05
C TRP A 228 -20.57 3.66 6.84
N THR A 229 -21.16 3.91 5.67
CA THR A 229 -21.88 5.15 5.34
C THR A 229 -23.32 4.80 5.06
N MET A 230 -24.26 5.44 5.76
CA MET A 230 -25.69 5.05 5.73
C MET A 230 -26.49 5.72 4.61
N GLY A 231 -25.89 6.66 3.86
CA GLY A 231 -26.51 7.31 2.70
C GLY A 231 -27.49 8.45 3.03
N ASP A 232 -27.64 8.83 4.30
CA ASP A 232 -28.52 9.91 4.76
C ASP A 232 -27.78 11.22 5.12
N GLY A 233 -26.46 11.26 4.88
CA GLY A 233 -25.59 12.40 5.21
C GLY A 233 -25.03 12.38 6.63
N SER A 234 -25.34 11.35 7.43
CA SER A 234 -24.77 11.18 8.76
C SER A 234 -23.28 10.82 8.74
N ALA A 235 -22.60 11.04 9.87
CA ALA A 235 -21.20 10.69 10.02
C ALA A 235 -20.97 9.16 9.81
N PRO A 236 -19.86 8.74 9.17
CA PRO A 236 -19.55 7.33 8.99
C PRO A 236 -19.36 6.59 10.32
N ILE A 237 -19.74 5.30 10.35
CA ILE A 237 -19.58 4.41 11.50
C ILE A 237 -18.36 3.52 11.27
N VAL A 238 -17.40 3.54 12.19
CA VAL A 238 -16.17 2.75 12.07
C VAL A 238 -16.22 1.55 13.04
N CYS A 239 -16.11 0.34 12.49
CA CYS A 239 -16.17 -0.89 13.27
C CYS A 239 -14.90 -1.72 13.07
N THR A 240 -14.26 -2.13 14.16
CA THR A 240 -12.99 -2.91 14.17
C THR A 240 -13.21 -4.41 14.36
N SER A 241 -14.47 -4.84 14.46
CA SER A 241 -14.85 -6.25 14.53
C SER A 241 -15.76 -6.61 13.36
N PRO A 242 -15.97 -7.90 13.04
CA PRO A 242 -16.96 -8.33 12.07
C PRO A 242 -18.39 -7.90 12.40
N GLY A 243 -18.68 -7.42 13.61
CA GLY A 243 -20.02 -7.12 14.07
C GLY A 243 -20.79 -8.37 14.52
N THR A 244 -21.97 -8.15 15.11
CA THR A 244 -22.86 -9.20 15.60
C THR A 244 -24.07 -9.29 14.68
N PRO A 245 -24.35 -10.45 14.06
CA PRO A 245 -25.58 -10.64 13.31
C PRO A 245 -26.81 -10.39 14.19
N TYR A 246 -27.79 -9.68 13.66
CA TYR A 246 -29.05 -9.43 14.34
C TYR A 246 -29.92 -10.69 14.39
N ASP A 247 -30.62 -10.87 15.50
CA ASP A 247 -31.69 -11.84 15.69
C ASP A 247 -32.96 -11.10 16.11
N ALA A 248 -34.13 -11.56 15.64
CA ALA A 248 -35.40 -10.90 15.91
C ALA A 248 -35.74 -10.79 17.42
N SER A 249 -35.21 -11.70 18.25
CA SER A 249 -35.36 -11.65 19.71
C SER A 249 -34.74 -10.41 20.37
N TYR A 250 -33.81 -9.73 19.70
CA TYR A 250 -33.18 -8.51 20.20
C TYR A 250 -34.09 -7.26 20.07
N GLY A 251 -35.09 -7.31 19.20
CA GLY A 251 -36.05 -6.21 19.03
C GLY A 251 -35.39 -4.87 18.75
N ARG A 252 -35.64 -3.87 19.62
CA ARG A 252 -35.25 -2.47 19.41
C ARG A 252 -33.91 -2.08 20.03
N VAL A 253 -33.14 -3.03 20.54
CA VAL A 253 -31.87 -2.71 21.22
C VAL A 253 -30.79 -2.36 20.20
N SER A 254 -29.87 -1.46 20.60
CA SER A 254 -28.70 -1.13 19.79
C SER A 254 -27.75 -2.33 19.70
N SER A 255 -27.07 -2.44 18.56
CA SER A 255 -26.02 -3.45 18.37
C SER A 255 -24.93 -3.31 19.43
N PRO A 256 -24.48 -4.41 20.07
CA PRO A 256 -23.42 -4.38 21.08
C PRO A 256 -22.04 -4.15 20.48
N THR A 257 -21.87 -4.29 19.15
CA THR A 257 -20.55 -4.28 18.49
C THR A 257 -20.44 -3.25 17.37
N CYS A 258 -21.45 -3.16 16.50
CA CYS A 258 -21.43 -2.27 15.33
C CYS A 258 -22.86 -1.97 14.88
N GLY A 259 -23.24 -0.69 14.88
CA GLY A 259 -24.59 -0.28 14.50
C GLY A 259 -24.75 1.22 14.36
N TYR A 260 -25.86 1.59 13.74
CA TYR A 260 -26.30 2.96 13.53
C TYR A 260 -27.53 3.24 14.41
N ALA A 261 -27.61 4.43 15.01
CA ALA A 261 -28.69 4.78 15.92
C ALA A 261 -30.08 4.80 15.25
N GLY A 262 -30.14 5.06 13.94
CA GLY A 262 -31.36 5.00 13.15
C GLY A 262 -31.56 6.19 12.23
N TYR A 263 -32.24 5.94 11.11
CA TYR A 263 -32.61 6.96 10.13
C TYR A 263 -33.67 7.90 10.69
N GLN A 264 -33.57 9.19 10.35
CA GLN A 264 -34.49 10.23 10.82
C GLN A 264 -35.65 10.51 9.85
N LYS A 265 -35.56 10.02 8.62
CA LYS A 265 -36.57 10.21 7.57
C LYS A 265 -36.82 8.88 6.87
N GLN A 266 -38.06 8.67 6.42
CA GLN A 266 -38.36 7.57 5.51
C GLN A 266 -37.73 7.83 4.14
N GLY A 267 -37.37 6.75 3.45
CA GLY A 267 -36.74 6.82 2.14
C GLY A 267 -35.99 5.55 1.79
N ASN A 268 -35.44 5.54 0.57
CA ASN A 268 -34.51 4.52 0.11
C ASN A 268 -33.10 5.08 0.24
N TYR A 269 -32.23 4.32 0.89
CA TYR A 269 -30.84 4.71 1.15
C TYR A 269 -29.88 3.66 0.59
N THR A 270 -28.70 4.13 0.18
CA THR A 270 -27.59 3.27 -0.20
C THR A 270 -26.60 3.23 0.96
N VAL A 271 -26.46 2.06 1.57
CA VAL A 271 -25.44 1.79 2.58
C VAL A 271 -24.17 1.35 1.88
N SER A 272 -23.04 1.95 2.24
CA SER A 272 -21.72 1.60 1.73
C SER A 272 -20.83 1.09 2.86
N ALA A 273 -20.08 0.02 2.60
CA ALA A 273 -19.15 -0.61 3.53
C ALA A 273 -17.75 -0.64 2.90
N VAL A 274 -16.81 0.11 3.47
CA VAL A 274 -15.41 0.12 3.04
C VAL A 274 -14.62 -0.78 3.99
N SER A 275 -14.18 -1.93 3.51
CA SER A 275 -13.25 -2.81 4.24
C SER A 275 -11.81 -2.34 4.03
N HIS A 276 -11.15 -1.98 5.12
CA HIS A 276 -9.77 -1.51 5.14
C HIS A 276 -8.83 -2.68 5.43
N TRP A 277 -8.18 -3.18 4.38
CA TRP A 277 -7.22 -4.27 4.47
C TRP A 277 -5.84 -3.75 4.84
N VAL A 278 -5.20 -4.47 5.77
CA VAL A 278 -3.76 -4.37 6.03
C VAL A 278 -3.12 -5.67 5.56
N ILE A 279 -2.12 -5.53 4.71
CA ILE A 279 -1.42 -6.64 4.09
C ILE A 279 0.04 -6.57 4.52
N GLY A 280 0.48 -7.51 5.36
CA GLY A 280 1.90 -7.68 5.68
C GLY A 280 2.58 -8.57 4.65
N TYR A 281 3.84 -8.27 4.33
CA TYR A 281 4.68 -9.14 3.51
C TYR A 281 6.09 -9.28 4.09
N THR A 282 6.68 -10.46 3.89
CA THR A 282 8.05 -10.79 4.30
C THR A 282 8.75 -11.53 3.17
N SER A 283 10.08 -11.49 3.13
CA SER A 283 10.87 -12.22 2.15
C SER A 283 12.01 -12.99 2.82
N ASN A 284 12.49 -14.04 2.16
CA ASN A 284 13.65 -14.82 2.60
C ASN A 284 14.98 -14.03 2.54
N VAL A 285 14.99 -12.85 1.91
CA VAL A 285 16.13 -11.94 1.82
C VAL A 285 16.07 -10.80 2.85
N GLY A 286 15.21 -10.90 3.87
CA GLY A 286 15.15 -9.96 4.99
C GLY A 286 14.31 -8.70 4.75
N VAL A 287 13.77 -8.49 3.55
CA VAL A 287 12.85 -7.37 3.26
C VAL A 287 11.44 -7.71 3.70
N SER A 288 10.79 -6.78 4.40
CA SER A 288 9.40 -6.88 4.84
C SER A 288 8.71 -5.52 4.81
N GLY A 289 7.38 -5.51 4.88
CA GLY A 289 6.62 -4.27 4.88
C GLY A 289 5.11 -4.51 4.97
N THR A 290 4.36 -3.43 4.75
CA THR A 290 2.90 -3.46 4.76
C THR A 290 2.32 -2.68 3.59
N MET A 291 1.24 -3.18 3.01
CA MET A 291 0.38 -2.49 2.05
C MET A 291 -1.01 -2.30 2.66
N THR A 292 -1.73 -1.30 2.17
CA THR A 292 -3.12 -1.06 2.53
C THR A 292 -3.98 -1.06 1.27
N MET A 293 -5.20 -1.56 1.39
CA MET A 293 -6.16 -1.59 0.29
C MET A 293 -7.56 -1.41 0.84
N ASP A 294 -8.36 -0.59 0.16
CA ASP A 294 -9.75 -0.36 0.50
C ASP A 294 -10.64 -0.98 -0.56
N LEU A 295 -11.58 -1.83 -0.12
CA LEU A 295 -12.59 -2.45 -0.99
C LEU A 295 -13.97 -2.05 -0.51
N THR A 296 -14.82 -1.66 -1.45
CA THR A 296 -16.16 -1.13 -1.14
C THR A 296 -17.25 -2.07 -1.63
N ALA A 297 -18.22 -2.35 -0.77
CA ALA A 297 -19.50 -2.96 -1.12
C ALA A 297 -20.63 -2.00 -0.79
N SER A 298 -21.73 -2.07 -1.55
CA SER A 298 -22.92 -1.25 -1.29
C SER A 298 -24.19 -2.09 -1.34
N ALA A 299 -25.20 -1.71 -0.56
CA ALA A 299 -26.52 -2.31 -0.60
C ALA A 299 -27.61 -1.26 -0.39
N ALA A 300 -28.79 -1.51 -0.95
CA ALA A 300 -29.95 -0.65 -0.79
C ALA A 300 -30.78 -1.08 0.42
N VAL A 301 -31.33 -0.10 1.14
CA VAL A 301 -32.24 -0.30 2.26
C VAL A 301 -33.44 0.63 2.12
N THR A 302 -34.62 0.12 2.48
CA THR A 302 -35.87 0.90 2.54
C THR A 302 -36.19 1.20 3.99
N ILE A 303 -36.46 2.46 4.30
CA ILE A 303 -36.89 2.93 5.62
C ILE A 303 -38.29 3.52 5.49
N GLY A 304 -39.21 3.04 6.32
CA GLY A 304 -40.59 3.53 6.41
C GLY A 304 -40.93 4.04 7.81
N GLU A 305 -42.07 4.70 7.91
CA GLU A 305 -42.68 5.07 9.19
C GLU A 305 -43.65 3.99 9.65
N LEU A 306 -43.69 3.73 10.96
CA LEU A 306 -44.72 2.89 11.56
C LEU A 306 -45.99 3.72 11.69
N GLN A 307 -46.94 3.56 10.76
CA GLN A 307 -48.25 4.18 10.89
C GLN A 307 -49.20 3.25 11.64
N THR A 308 -49.66 3.69 12.81
CA THR A 308 -50.72 2.99 13.55
C THR A 308 -52.07 3.54 13.10
N THR A 309 -52.86 2.72 12.41
CA THR A 309 -54.28 3.02 12.22
C THR A 309 -54.98 2.78 13.55
N VAL A 310 -55.33 3.85 14.26
CA VAL A 310 -56.24 3.75 15.41
C VAL A 310 -57.63 3.55 14.82
N ASN A 311 -58.22 2.38 15.06
CA ASN A 311 -59.60 2.05 14.66
C ASN A 311 -60.48 2.02 15.91
#